data_AF-A0A8T0RQ41-F1
#
_entry.id   AF-A0A8T0RQ41-F1
#
_cell.length_a   1.000
_cell.length_b   1.000
_cell.length_c   1.000
_cell.angle_alpha   90.00
_cell.angle_beta   90.00
_cell.angle_gamma   90.00
#
_symmetry.space_group_name_H-M   'P 1'
#
loop_
_entity.id
_entity.type
_entity.pdbx_description
1 polymer ?
#
loop_
_entity_poly.entity_id
_entity_poly.type
_entity_poly.pdbx_seq_one_letter_code
_entity_poly.pdbx_strand_id
1 'polypeptide(L)'
;MCIAAWAWECHPAHRLLLLFNRDEYLTRPTQPAQWWAAQEDSKEILGGRDDLGGGTWMGCTRDGKLAFLTNVREPNSIIGPKTRGQLPVRFLQAQSTGVCNRNWKGSISAMFKKTLALGGR
;
A
#
# COMPACT_ATOMS: atom_id res chain seq x y z
N MET A 1 3.90 -8.20 11.99
CA MET A 1 3.78 -6.84 11.43
C MET A 1 3.95 -6.89 9.93
N CYS A 2 3.11 -6.19 9.15
CA CYS A 2 3.40 -5.96 7.73
C CYS A 2 4.66 -5.10 7.58
N ILE A 3 5.43 -5.35 6.52
CA ILE A 3 6.65 -4.59 6.19
C ILE A 3 6.51 -4.09 4.76
N ALA A 4 6.80 -2.81 4.55
CA ALA A 4 6.94 -2.20 3.24
C ALA A 4 8.40 -1.74 3.07
N ALA A 5 9.04 -2.10 1.97
CA ALA A 5 10.36 -1.64 1.60
C ALA A 5 10.32 -1.15 0.15
N TRP A 6 10.89 0.02 -0.13
CA TRP A 6 10.93 0.55 -1.48
C TRP A 6 12.25 1.25 -1.81
N ALA A 7 12.58 1.23 -3.09
CA ALA A 7 13.67 1.99 -3.68
C ALA A 7 13.09 2.88 -4.79
N TRP A 8 13.41 4.18 -4.75
CA TRP A 8 12.90 5.18 -5.68
C TRP A 8 14.05 5.81 -6.47
N GLU A 9 13.97 5.73 -7.79
CA GLU A 9 14.99 6.26 -8.72
C GLU A 9 16.41 5.71 -8.45
N CYS A 10 16.50 4.51 -7.88
CA CYS A 10 17.77 3.85 -7.57
C CYS A 10 18.20 2.80 -8.60
N HIS A 11 17.33 2.41 -9.55
CA HIS A 11 17.60 1.37 -10.53
C HIS A 11 17.42 1.91 -11.96
N PRO A 12 18.33 1.61 -12.91
CA PRO A 12 18.28 2.18 -14.26
C PRO A 12 17.03 1.76 -15.06
N ALA A 13 16.51 0.56 -14.83
CA ALA A 13 15.33 0.05 -15.56
C ALA A 13 13.99 0.27 -14.84
N HIS A 14 14.01 0.54 -13.52
CA HIS A 14 12.79 0.60 -12.71
C HIS A 14 12.81 1.82 -11.82
N ARG A 15 11.88 2.76 -12.09
CA ARG A 15 11.78 4.00 -11.32
C ARG A 15 11.35 3.76 -9.87
N LEU A 16 10.56 2.71 -9.63
CA LEU A 16 10.12 2.29 -8.30
C LEU A 16 10.20 0.78 -8.20
N LEU A 17 10.88 0.31 -7.16
CA LEU A 17 10.78 -1.06 -6.68
C LEU A 17 10.08 -1.00 -5.33
N LEU A 18 8.95 -1.70 -5.18
CA LEU A 18 8.21 -1.81 -3.92
C LEU A 18 8.05 -3.29 -3.58
N LEU A 19 8.47 -3.66 -2.38
CA LEU A 19 8.26 -4.95 -1.77
C LEU A 19 7.35 -4.76 -0.57
N PHE A 20 6.33 -5.61 -0.47
CA PHE A 20 5.36 -5.55 0.62
C PHE A 20 5.06 -6.94 1.14
N ASN A 21 5.27 -7.13 2.44
CA ASN A 21 4.84 -8.30 3.17
C ASN A 21 3.51 -8.01 3.87
N ARG A 22 2.51 -8.85 3.61
CA ARG A 22 1.29 -8.95 4.40
C ARG A 22 1.52 -9.95 5.53
N ASP A 23 1.53 -9.47 6.76
CA ASP A 23 1.51 -10.34 7.94
C ASP A 23 0.10 -10.41 8.51
N GLU A 24 -0.55 -11.55 8.30
CA GLU A 24 -1.93 -11.84 8.65
C GLU A 24 -2.10 -13.37 8.78
N TYR A 25 -3.21 -13.82 9.37
CA TYR A 25 -3.50 -15.25 9.51
C TYR A 25 -3.37 -16.01 8.18
N LEU A 26 -2.59 -17.10 8.19
CA LEU A 26 -2.41 -17.99 7.03
C LEU A 26 -3.74 -18.59 6.53
N THR A 27 -4.70 -18.77 7.43
CA THR A 27 -6.03 -19.30 7.12
C THR A 27 -6.96 -18.28 6.50
N ARG A 28 -6.59 -16.99 6.45
CA ARG A 28 -7.44 -15.96 5.85
C ARG A 28 -7.38 -16.06 4.33
N PRO A 29 -8.50 -16.41 3.67
CA PRO A 29 -8.52 -16.66 2.23
C PRO A 29 -8.26 -15.37 1.46
N THR A 30 -7.35 -15.46 0.48
CA THR A 30 -7.02 -14.35 -0.42
C THR A 30 -6.70 -14.87 -1.81
N GLN A 31 -7.15 -14.15 -2.83
CA GLN A 31 -6.73 -14.39 -4.21
C GLN A 31 -5.32 -13.86 -4.47
N PRO A 32 -4.54 -14.55 -5.31
CA PRO A 32 -3.22 -14.06 -5.74
C PRO A 32 -3.34 -12.73 -6.49
N ALA A 33 -2.22 -12.03 -6.63
CA ALA A 33 -2.19 -10.76 -7.34
C ALA A 33 -2.60 -10.94 -8.81
N GLN A 34 -3.70 -10.29 -9.18
CA GLN A 34 -4.25 -10.26 -10.53
C GLN A 34 -4.97 -8.94 -10.76
N TRP A 35 -5.39 -8.69 -12.00
CA TRP A 35 -6.28 -7.56 -12.30
C TRP A 35 -7.71 -7.92 -11.89
N TRP A 36 -8.37 -7.05 -11.13
CA TRP A 36 -9.78 -7.21 -10.75
C TRP A 36 -10.47 -5.86 -10.58
N ALA A 37 -11.77 -5.84 -10.84
CA ALA A 37 -12.62 -4.69 -10.60
C ALA A 37 -13.28 -4.80 -9.22
N ALA A 38 -13.30 -3.69 -8.46
CA ALA A 38 -13.94 -3.67 -7.15
C ALA A 38 -15.48 -3.64 -7.27
N GLN A 39 -15.98 -3.00 -8.32
CA GLN A 39 -17.38 -2.85 -8.72
C GLN A 39 -17.46 -2.89 -10.25
N GLU A 40 -18.67 -3.08 -10.79
CA GLU A 40 -18.93 -2.92 -12.23
C GLU A 40 -18.52 -1.51 -12.69
N ASP A 41 -17.89 -1.41 -13.87
CA ASP A 41 -17.35 -0.16 -14.45
C ASP A 41 -16.30 0.60 -13.60
N SER A 42 -15.77 -0.01 -12.54
CA SER A 42 -14.70 0.58 -11.73
C SER A 42 -13.32 0.39 -12.36
N LYS A 43 -12.34 1.21 -11.95
CA LYS A 43 -10.95 1.06 -12.42
C LYS A 43 -10.41 -0.31 -11.99
N GLU A 44 -9.67 -0.99 -12.87
CA GLU A 44 -9.03 -2.25 -12.46
C GLU A 44 -7.91 -1.99 -11.44
N ILE A 45 -7.84 -2.85 -10.43
CA ILE A 45 -6.79 -2.90 -9.42
C ILE A 45 -5.93 -4.13 -9.71
N LEU A 46 -4.61 -3.95 -9.78
CA LEU A 46 -3.64 -5.03 -9.70
C LEU A 46 -3.25 -5.24 -8.23
N GLY A 47 -3.53 -6.41 -7.68
CA GLY A 47 -3.16 -6.75 -6.31
C GLY A 47 -3.88 -7.99 -5.82
N GLY A 48 -3.47 -8.52 -4.66
CA GLY A 48 -4.21 -9.61 -4.02
C GLY A 48 -5.56 -9.11 -3.48
N ARG A 49 -6.59 -9.95 -3.54
CA ARG A 49 -7.94 -9.62 -3.04
C ARG A 49 -8.26 -10.45 -1.80
N ASP A 50 -8.72 -9.78 -0.75
CA ASP A 50 -9.25 -10.43 0.46
C ASP A 50 -10.61 -11.05 0.15
N ASP A 51 -10.74 -12.38 0.23
CA ASP A 51 -12.03 -13.03 -0.03
C ASP A 51 -13.00 -12.82 1.13
N LEU A 52 -12.49 -12.62 2.34
CA LEU A 52 -13.32 -12.37 3.53
C LEU A 52 -13.78 -10.91 3.60
N GLY A 53 -12.86 -9.96 3.39
CA GLY A 53 -13.11 -8.53 3.55
C GLY A 53 -13.39 -7.77 2.26
N GLY A 54 -13.21 -8.39 1.09
CA GLY A 54 -13.40 -7.78 -0.23
C GLY A 54 -12.38 -6.70 -0.62
N GLY A 55 -11.40 -6.42 0.24
CA GLY A 55 -10.41 -5.36 0.07
C GLY A 55 -9.05 -5.84 -0.43
N THR A 56 -8.02 -5.00 -0.26
CA THR A 56 -6.62 -5.36 -0.53
C THR A 56 -5.67 -4.78 0.49
N TRP A 57 -4.52 -5.43 0.71
CA TRP A 57 -3.41 -4.89 1.49
C TRP A 57 -2.43 -4.08 0.66
N MET A 58 -2.31 -4.36 -0.64
CA MET A 58 -1.48 -3.62 -1.58
C MET A 58 -2.06 -3.76 -2.98
N GLY A 59 -2.16 -2.64 -3.68
CA GLY A 59 -2.46 -2.67 -5.10
C GLY A 59 -2.14 -1.37 -5.83
N CYS A 60 -2.17 -1.45 -7.15
CA CYS A 60 -2.03 -0.31 -8.04
C CYS A 60 -3.07 -0.31 -9.15
N THR A 61 -3.21 0.82 -9.81
CA THR A 61 -4.09 1.00 -10.97
C THR A 61 -3.27 1.36 -12.21
N ARG A 62 -3.87 1.21 -13.40
CA ARG A 62 -3.20 1.52 -14.68
C ARG A 62 -2.84 3.00 -14.85
N ASP A 63 -3.55 3.90 -14.16
CA ASP A 63 -3.26 5.33 -14.11
C ASP A 63 -2.17 5.69 -13.08
N GLY A 64 -1.50 4.70 -12.48
CA GLY A 64 -0.29 4.90 -11.68
C GLY A 64 -0.53 5.19 -10.20
N LYS A 65 -1.76 5.02 -9.68
CA LYS A 65 -1.98 5.06 -8.23
C LYS A 65 -1.44 3.79 -7.59
N LEU A 66 -0.87 3.94 -6.39
CA LEU A 66 -0.35 2.86 -5.59
C LEU A 66 -0.81 3.07 -4.14
N ALA A 67 -1.32 2.02 -3.51
CA ALA A 67 -1.72 2.06 -2.11
C ALA A 67 -1.38 0.74 -1.43
N PHE A 68 -0.96 0.82 -0.17
CA PHE A 68 -0.73 -0.33 0.68
C PHE A 68 -1.09 0.01 2.14
N LEU A 69 -1.33 -1.03 2.95
CA LEU A 69 -1.66 -0.90 4.36
C LEU A 69 -0.65 -1.62 5.24
N THR A 70 0.01 -0.87 6.10
CA THR A 70 0.77 -1.45 7.20
C THR A 70 -0.14 -1.75 8.38
N ASN A 71 0.18 -2.80 9.14
CA ASN A 71 -0.59 -3.13 10.33
C ASN A 71 -0.43 -2.04 11.40
N VAL A 72 -1.55 -1.56 11.93
CA VAL A 72 -1.62 -0.84 13.21
C VAL A 72 -2.23 -1.79 14.23
N ARG A 73 -1.53 -1.99 15.35
CA ARG A 73 -2.02 -2.81 16.47
C ARG A 73 -2.90 -1.92 17.34
N GLU A 74 -4.22 -2.12 17.26
CA GLU A 74 -5.17 -1.40 18.10
C GLU A 74 -5.36 -2.19 19.40
N PRO A 75 -5.07 -1.60 20.58
CA PRO A 75 -5.17 -2.31 21.86
C PRO A 75 -6.62 -2.66 22.23
N ASN A 76 -7.61 -1.91 21.74
CA ASN A 76 -9.03 -2.14 22.00
C ASN A 76 -9.75 -2.44 20.67
N SER A 77 -9.84 -3.71 20.28
CA SER A 77 -10.59 -4.06 19.07
C SER A 77 -12.09 -3.93 19.34
N ILE A 78 -12.73 -2.99 18.65
CA ILE A 78 -14.19 -2.91 18.57
C ILE A 78 -14.68 -4.23 17.93
N ILE A 79 -15.82 -4.77 18.35
CA ILE A 79 -16.43 -5.95 17.71
C ILE A 79 -17.11 -5.50 16.41
N GLY A 80 -16.80 -6.16 15.29
CA GLY A 80 -17.41 -5.89 13.98
C GLY A 80 -16.88 -4.72 13.12
N PRO A 81 -15.64 -4.21 13.24
CA PRO A 81 -15.15 -3.16 12.36
C PRO A 81 -15.01 -3.70 10.94
N LYS A 82 -15.44 -2.89 9.96
CA LYS A 82 -15.16 -3.12 8.54
C LYS A 82 -13.66 -3.35 8.36
N THR A 83 -13.30 -4.32 7.53
CA THR A 83 -11.89 -4.63 7.28
C THR A 83 -11.17 -3.39 6.73
N ARG A 84 -9.96 -3.13 7.21
CA ARG A 84 -9.18 -1.95 6.78
C ARG A 84 -8.79 -2.03 5.30
N GLY A 85 -8.81 -3.23 4.70
CA GLY A 85 -8.48 -3.47 3.29
C GLY A 85 -9.30 -2.66 2.29
N GLN A 86 -10.44 -2.09 2.69
CA GLN A 86 -11.23 -1.20 1.85
C GLN A 86 -10.61 0.20 1.68
N LEU A 87 -9.69 0.61 2.56
CA LEU A 87 -9.02 1.91 2.49
C LEU A 87 -8.19 2.07 1.19
N PRO A 88 -7.27 1.14 0.84
CA PRO A 88 -6.60 1.13 -0.45
C PRO A 88 -7.56 1.13 -1.62
N VAL A 89 -8.59 0.28 -1.58
CA VAL A 89 -9.57 0.19 -2.67
C VAL A 89 -10.22 1.54 -2.92
N ARG A 90 -10.69 2.22 -1.87
CA ARG A 90 -11.31 3.55 -2.00
C ARG A 90 -10.34 4.58 -2.59
N PHE A 91 -9.07 4.57 -2.18
CA PHE A 91 -8.06 5.48 -2.73
C PHE A 91 -7.77 5.22 -4.21
N LEU A 92 -7.62 3.95 -4.57
CA LEU A 92 -7.35 3.51 -5.94
C LEU A 92 -8.53 3.83 -6.88
N GLN A 93 -9.76 3.70 -6.39
CA GLN A 93 -10.98 4.00 -7.15
C GLN A 93 -11.32 5.50 -7.21
N ALA A 94 -10.77 6.34 -6.32
CA ALA A 94 -11.09 7.76 -6.32
C ALA A 94 -10.76 8.41 -7.68
N GLN A 95 -11.60 9.34 -8.13
CA GLN A 95 -11.36 10.07 -9.38
C GLN A 95 -10.35 11.21 -9.18
N SER A 96 -10.34 11.83 -7.99
CA SER A 96 -9.35 12.84 -7.64
C SER A 96 -8.06 12.20 -7.14
N THR A 97 -6.95 12.49 -7.81
CA THR A 97 -5.64 12.44 -7.17
C THR A 97 -5.56 13.68 -6.28
N GLY A 98 -5.92 13.54 -5.00
CA GLY A 98 -5.42 14.51 -4.03
C GLY A 98 -3.90 14.46 -4.11
N VAL A 99 -3.30 15.43 -4.81
CA VAL A 99 -1.85 15.58 -4.86
C VAL A 99 -1.42 15.85 -3.43
N CYS A 100 -0.89 14.83 -2.76
CA CYS A 100 -0.04 15.08 -1.60
C CYS A 100 1.07 16.00 -2.11
N ASN A 101 1.14 17.19 -1.54
CA ASN A 101 1.90 18.35 -1.99
C ASN A 101 3.26 17.95 -2.62
N ARG A 102 3.59 18.49 -3.80
CA ARG A 102 4.73 18.11 -4.67
C ARG A 102 6.14 18.24 -4.03
N ASN A 103 6.24 18.63 -2.75
CA ASN A 103 7.49 18.83 -2.02
C ASN A 103 8.03 17.58 -1.27
N TRP A 104 7.55 16.37 -1.55
CA TRP A 104 8.03 15.14 -0.90
C TRP A 104 9.52 14.80 -1.18
N LYS A 105 10.09 15.28 -2.29
CA LYS A 105 11.51 15.07 -2.64
C LYS A 105 12.48 15.52 -1.53
N GLY A 106 12.13 16.59 -0.81
CA GLY A 106 12.93 17.07 0.32
C GLY A 106 12.80 16.18 1.57
N SER A 107 11.62 15.62 1.82
CA SER A 107 11.29 14.96 3.08
C SER A 107 11.91 13.55 3.20
N ILE A 108 11.89 12.76 2.12
CA ILE A 108 12.50 11.41 2.14
C ILE A 108 14.03 11.48 2.09
N SER A 109 14.60 12.36 1.27
CA SER A 109 16.06 12.58 1.25
C SER A 109 16.57 13.07 2.62
N ALA A 110 15.83 13.96 3.29
CA ALA A 110 16.15 14.40 4.64
C ALA A 110 16.03 13.28 5.68
N MET A 111 15.03 12.38 5.54
CA MET A 111 14.84 11.25 6.45
C MET A 111 16.02 10.26 6.38
N PHE A 112 16.47 9.91 5.17
CA PHE A 112 17.63 9.01 4.98
C PHE A 112 18.97 9.65 5.35
N LYS A 113 19.18 10.94 5.06
CA LYS A 113 20.40 11.65 5.47
C LYS A 113 20.53 11.74 7.00
N LYS A 114 19.42 11.90 7.72
CA LYS A 114 19.43 11.92 9.19
C LYS A 114 19.74 10.54 9.79
N THR A 115 19.23 9.47 9.21
CA THR A 115 19.49 8.10 9.68
C THR A 115 20.94 7.65 9.43
N LEU A 116 21.55 8.02 8.29
CA LEU A 116 22.96 7.74 8.03
C LEU A 116 23.91 8.60 8.88
N ALA A 117 23.51 9.83 9.25
CA ALA A 117 24.29 10.71 10.12
C ALA A 117 24.26 10.32 11.61
N LEU A 118 23.29 9.50 12.04
CA LEU A 118 23.12 9.07 13.43
C LEU A 118 23.66 7.65 13.71
N GLY A 119 24.05 6.89 12.67
CA GLY A 119 24.60 5.53 12.79
C GLY A 119 26.13 5.46 12.78
N GLY A 120 26.83 6.59 12.83
CA GLY A 120 28.29 6.67 12.89
C GLY A 120 28.80 7.05 14.28
N ARG A 121 28.76 6.10 15.22
CA ARG A 121 29.71 5.99 16.33
C ARG A 121 30.00 4.52 16.58
#